data_AF-A0A9R1DIR6-F1
#
_entry.id   AF-A0A9R1DIR6-F1
#
_cell.length_a   1.000
_cell.length_b   1.000
_cell.length_c   1.000
_cell.angle_alpha   90.00
_cell.angle_beta   90.00
_cell.angle_gamma   90.00
#
_symmetry.space_group_name_H-M   'P 1'
#
loop_
_entity.id
_entity.type
_entity.pdbx_description
1 polymer ?
#
loop_
_entity_poly.entity_id
_entity_poly.type
_entity_poly.pdbx_seq_one_letter_code
_entity_poly.pdbx_strand_id
1 'polypeptide(L)' 'MVVGYPVTQPNHSKEAQVLLDIYMMGSDGMEREENEWSLIFSEAGFSDYKITPTNGIRSIIEVYP' A
#
# COMPACT_ATOMS: atom_id res chain seq x y z
N MET A 1 2.41 -1.49 1.42
CA MET A 1 1.76 -0.17 1.58
C MET A 1 0.93 0.12 0.34
N VAL A 2 -0.03 1.04 0.42
CA VAL A 2 -0.83 1.48 -0.73
C VAL A 2 -0.39 2.89 -1.10
N VAL A 3 0.15 3.08 -2.30
CA VAL A 3 0.54 4.39 -2.84
C VAL A 3 -0.72 5.16 -3.26
N GLY A 4 -0.76 6.47 -3.02
CA GLY A 4 -1.79 7.37 -3.55
C GLY A 4 -3.03 7.61 -2.67
N TYR A 5 -3.17 6.94 -1.53
CA TYR A 5 -4.24 7.28 -0.58
C TYR A 5 -3.99 8.68 0.04
N PRO A 6 -5.05 9.49 0.28
CA PRO A 6 -4.90 10.80 0.90
C PRO A 6 -4.39 10.65 2.33
N VAL A 7 -3.07 10.76 2.49
CA VAL A 7 -2.43 10.85 3.79
C VAL A 7 -2.71 12.25 4.33
N THR A 8 -3.27 12.33 5.54
CA THR A 8 -3.57 13.58 6.25
C THR A 8 -2.33 14.32 6.77
N GLN A 9 -1.12 13.94 6.33
CA GLN A 9 0.17 14.45 6.83
C GLN A 9 1.02 15.11 5.71
N PRO A 10 1.85 16.12 6.04
CA PRO A 10 2.54 16.99 5.07
C PRO A 10 3.66 16.28 4.29
N ASN A 11 4.27 16.99 3.33
CA ASN A 11 5.29 16.56 2.35
C ASN A 11 6.33 15.51 2.82
N HIS A 12 6.77 15.55 4.08
CA HIS A 12 7.71 14.57 4.65
C HIS A 12 7.19 13.12 4.61
N SER A 13 5.86 12.93 4.59
CA SER A 13 5.23 11.61 4.45
C SER A 13 5.54 10.96 3.11
N LYS A 14 5.68 11.76 2.03
CA LYS A 14 5.93 11.24 0.68
C LYS A 14 7.39 10.81 0.50
N GLU A 15 8.33 11.59 1.05
CA GLU A 15 9.76 11.25 1.06
C GLU A 15 10.01 9.94 1.83
N ALA A 16 9.35 9.76 2.98
CA ALA A 16 9.43 8.53 3.75
C ALA A 16 8.87 7.29 3.01
N GLN A 17 7.79 7.46 2.24
CA GLN A 17 7.25 6.39 1.38
C GLN A 17 8.25 5.99 0.29
N VAL A 18 8.86 6.97 -0.39
CA VAL A 18 9.87 6.71 -1.43
C VAL A 18 11.10 6.03 -0.85
N LEU A 19 11.57 6.46 0.33
CA LEU A 19 12.70 5.82 1.02
C LEU A 19 12.39 4.36 1.40
N LEU A 20 11.16 4.08 1.86
CA LEU A 20 10.74 2.71 2.14
C LEU A 20 10.67 1.87 0.88
N ASP A 21 10.14 2.40 -0.22
CA ASP A 21 10.07 1.67 -1.49
C ASP A 21 11.48 1.27 -1.98
N ILE A 22 12.43 2.22 -1.97
CA ILE A 22 13.86 1.94 -2.27
C ILE A 22 14.45 0.91 -1.30
N TYR A 23 14.12 0.98 0.00
CA TYR A 23 14.59 0.00 0.97
C TYR A 23 14.03 -1.40 0.70
N MET A 24 12.75 -1.51 0.33
CA MET A 24 12.10 -2.78 0.01
C MET A 24 12.65 -3.41 -1.27
N MET A 25 13.05 -2.60 -2.26
CA MET A 25 13.72 -3.10 -3.48
C MET A 25 14.99 -3.90 -3.18
N GLY A 26 15.68 -3.62 -2.07
CA GLY A 26 16.85 -4.39 -1.64
C GLY A 26 16.55 -5.85 -1.26
N SER A 27 15.28 -6.22 -1.12
CA SER A 27 14.81 -7.58 -0.84
C SER A 27 13.82 -8.08 -1.91
N ASP A 28 13.96 -7.59 -3.15
CA ASP A 28 13.01 -7.82 -4.26
C ASP A 28 11.54 -7.47 -3.91
N GLY A 29 11.37 -6.57 -2.93
CA GLY A 29 10.09 -6.04 -2.52
C GLY A 29 9.78 -4.72 -3.23
N MET A 30 8.53 -4.29 -3.14
CA MET A 30 8.08 -2.98 -3.64
C MET A 30 6.82 -2.53 -2.91
N GLU A 31 6.62 -1.23 -2.83
CA GLU A 31 5.33 -0.66 -2.47
C GLU A 31 4.41 -0.65 -3.69
N ARG A 32 3.11 -0.81 -3.47
CA ARG A 32 2.13 -1.01 -4.55
C ARG A 32 1.02 0.01 -4.50
N GLU A 33 0.47 0.35 -5.65
CA GLU A 33 -0.77 1.12 -5.76
C GLU A 33 -1.99 0.22 -5.47
N GLU A 34 -3.16 0.84 -5.26
CA GLU A 34 -4.39 0.11 -4.95
C GLU A 34 -4.81 -0.85 -6.07
N ASN A 35 -4.65 -0.44 -7.33
CA ASN A 35 -4.96 -1.26 -8.51
C ASN A 35 -4.10 -2.53 -8.58
N GLU A 36 -2.82 -2.45 -8.20
CA GLU A 36 -1.93 -3.61 -8.15
C GLU A 36 -2.32 -4.57 -7.03
N TRP A 37 -2.69 -4.05 -5.85
CA TRP A 37 -3.25 -4.86 -4.77
C TRP A 37 -4.58 -5.52 -5.18
N SER A 38 -5.47 -4.78 -5.82
CA SER A 38 -6.75 -5.27 -6.34
C SER A 38 -6.57 -6.45 -7.29
N LEU A 39 -5.60 -6.35 -8.23
CA LEU A 39 -5.26 -7.44 -9.14
C LEU A 39 -4.78 -8.68 -8.38
N ILE A 40 -3.85 -8.52 -7.44
CA ILE A 40 -3.31 -9.63 -6.63
C ILE A 40 -4.43 -10.34 -5.85
N PHE A 41 -5.34 -9.59 -5.24
CA PHE A 41 -6.44 -10.19 -4.46
C PHE A 41 -7.43 -10.93 -5.35
N SER A 42 -7.78 -10.35 -6.50
CA SER A 42 -8.64 -10.99 -7.50
C SER A 42 -8.02 -12.29 -8.03
N GLU A 43 -6.74 -12.28 -8.39
CA GLU A 43 -6.02 -13.48 -8.86
C GLU A 43 -5.87 -14.56 -7.78
N ALA A 44 -5.76 -14.16 -6.51
CA ALA A 44 -5.73 -15.08 -5.37
C ALA A 44 -7.11 -15.64 -5.00
N GLY A 45 -8.20 -15.18 -5.64
CA GLY A 45 -9.56 -15.68 -5.44
C GLY A 45 -10.34 -15.03 -4.30
N PHE A 46 -9.92 -13.86 -3.82
CA PHE A 46 -10.70 -13.07 -2.86
C PHE A 46 -11.84 -12.33 -3.57
N SER A 47 -13.01 -12.26 -2.93
CA SER A 47 -14.20 -11.63 -3.49
C SER A 47 -14.18 -10.10 -3.36
N ASP A 48 -13.55 -9.58 -2.31
CA ASP A 48 -13.50 -8.13 -2.03
C ASP A 48 -12.32 -7.78 -1.11
N TYR A 49 -12.02 -6.48 -1.00
CA TYR A 49 -11.03 -5.95 -0.06
C TYR A 49 -11.41 -4.55 0.44
N LYS A 50 -10.84 -4.16 1.57
CA LYS A 50 -10.97 -2.81 2.13
C LYS A 50 -9.62 -2.29 2.57
N ILE A 51 -9.28 -1.09 2.11
CA ILE A 51 -8.07 -0.37 2.51
C ILE A 51 -8.45 0.70 3.53
N THR A 52 -7.86 0.63 4.72
CA THR A 52 -8.02 1.65 5.77
C THR A 52 -6.68 2.39 5.95
N PRO A 53 -6.61 3.71 5.70
CA PRO A 53 -5.40 4.47 5.95
C PRO A 53 -5.11 4.54 7.45
N THR A 54 -3.84 4.48 7.84
CA THR A 54 -3.43 4.72 9.24
C THR A 54 -2.96 6.17 9.43
N ASN A 55 -2.68 6.58 10.67
CA ASN A 55 -2.10 7.91 10.97
C ASN A 55 -0.64 8.10 10.49
N GLY A 56 -0.13 7.21 9.65
CA GLY A 56 1.22 7.27 9.08
C GLY A 56 1.24 6.82 7.63
N ILE A 57 2.42 6.46 7.14
CA ILE A 57 2.63 6.09 5.74
C ILE A 57 2.03 4.73 5.35
N ARG A 58 1.64 3.89 6.31
CA ARG A 58 1.10 2.53 6.08
C ARG A 58 -0.43 2.52 5.98
N SER A 59 -0.95 1.49 5.34
CA SER A 59 -2.38 1.18 5.29
C SER A 59 -2.64 -0.21 5.84
N ILE A 60 -3.82 -0.42 6.40
CA ILE A 60 -4.35 -1.74 6.76
C ILE A 60 -5.17 -2.22 5.57
N ILE A 61 -4.96 -3.47 5.16
CA ILE A 61 -5.75 -4.10 4.09
C ILE A 61 -6.49 -5.29 4.68
N GLU A 62 -7.82 -5.25 4.60
CA GLU A 62 -8.72 -6.34 4.95
C GLU A 62 -9.12 -7.04 3.63
N VAL A 63 -8.99 -8.36 3.55
CA VAL A 63 -9.38 -9.15 2.36
C VAL A 63 -10.47 -10.15 2.73
N TYR A 64 -11.45 -10.34 1.84
CA TYR A 64 -12.63 -11.16 2.08
C TYR A 64 -12.67 -12.35 1.11
N PRO A 65 -12.96 -13.58 1.59
CA PRO A 65 -13.08 -14.77 0.74
C PRO A 65 -14.12 -14.58 -0.37
#